data_AF-Q08PU8-F1
#
_entry.id   AF-Q08PU8-F1
#
_cell.length_a   1.000
_cell.length_b   1.000
_cell.length_c   1.000
_cell.angle_alpha   90.00
_cell.angle_beta   90.00
_cell.angle_gamma   90.00
#
_symmetry.space_group_name_H-M   'P 1'
#
loop_
_entity.id
_entity.type
_entity.pdbx_description
1 polymer ?
#
loop_
_entity_poly.entity_id
_entity_poly.type
_entity_poly.pdbx_seq_one_letter_code
_entity_poly.pdbx_strand_id
1 'polypeptide(L)'
;MAQDASDVPVPQGRLVAGFDVGRTRDRSELAVFEEVEGRFTCRMLRSFEGVPFAEQEAHLRRLLSVLPVARLSVDKSGIGMNLAENLARDFPQVVEESFTNEAKERWATDFKILLQRRDVTLPRQRELVGQIHSIKRRVLPSGKVSFDAERTNRGHADKFWAVALACQKERTTGGPRIGEIGVRVIG
;
A
#
# COMPACT_ATOMS: atom_id res chain seq x y z
N MET A 1 -0.01 8.05 16.88
CA MET A 1 -0.40 6.94 15.96
C MET A 1 -0.42 5.67 16.76
N ALA A 2 -1.30 4.74 16.41
CA ALA A 2 -1.37 3.43 17.05
C ALA A 2 -0.08 2.63 16.80
N GLN A 3 0.36 1.86 17.80
CA GLN A 3 1.49 0.94 17.70
C GLN A 3 1.03 -0.52 17.72
N ASP A 4 -0.10 -0.80 18.39
CA ASP A 4 -0.83 -2.07 18.31
C ASP A 4 -2.23 -1.88 17.70
N ALA A 5 -2.80 -2.98 17.20
CA ALA A 5 -4.14 -3.01 16.63
C ALA A 5 -5.19 -2.52 17.64
N SER A 6 -5.00 -2.83 18.92
CA SER A 6 -5.90 -2.38 20.01
C SER A 6 -5.90 -0.87 20.23
N ASP A 7 -4.87 -0.15 19.77
CA ASP A 7 -4.72 1.29 19.99
C ASP A 7 -5.36 2.12 18.87
N VAL A 8 -5.84 1.48 17.80
CA VAL A 8 -6.55 2.17 16.72
C VAL A 8 -7.92 2.59 17.24
N PRO A 9 -8.25 3.90 17.25
CA PRO A 9 -9.58 4.36 17.65
C PRO A 9 -10.67 3.71 16.80
N VAL A 10 -11.88 3.60 17.35
CA VAL A 10 -13.04 3.09 16.61
C VAL A 10 -13.18 3.88 15.30
N PRO A 11 -13.09 3.21 14.13
CA PRO A 11 -13.12 3.89 12.85
C PRO A 11 -14.53 4.41 12.55
N GLN A 12 -14.62 5.57 11.93
CA GLN A 12 -15.85 6.17 11.40
C GLN A 12 -16.03 5.83 9.92
N GLY A 13 -14.93 5.54 9.23
CA GLY A 13 -14.87 5.07 7.84
C GLY A 13 -14.36 3.64 7.71
N ARG A 14 -13.94 3.32 6.47
CA ARG A 14 -13.47 1.99 6.10
C ARG A 14 -11.98 1.85 6.40
N LEU A 15 -11.57 0.79 7.09
CA LEU A 15 -10.15 0.51 7.29
C LEU A 15 -9.57 -0.25 6.11
N VAL A 16 -8.52 0.29 5.51
CA VAL A 16 -7.73 -0.34 4.44
C VAL A 16 -6.27 -0.42 4.84
N ALA A 17 -5.61 -1.49 4.42
CA ALA A 17 -4.24 -1.75 4.81
C ALA A 17 -3.40 -2.26 3.64
N GLY A 18 -2.09 -2.02 3.74
CA GLY A 18 -1.07 -2.49 2.82
C GLY A 18 0.09 -3.07 3.59
N PHE A 19 0.60 -4.21 3.13
CA PHE A 19 1.76 -4.88 3.68
C PHE A 19 2.77 -5.14 2.56
N ASP A 20 3.92 -4.48 2.64
CA ASP A 20 5.06 -4.76 1.77
C ASP A 20 6.03 -5.68 2.50
N VAL A 21 6.40 -6.80 1.87
CA VAL A 21 7.21 -7.84 2.51
C VAL A 21 8.69 -7.59 2.21
N GLY A 22 9.46 -7.27 3.25
CA GLY A 22 10.88 -7.00 3.15
C GLY A 22 11.71 -8.28 2.99
N ARG A 23 12.70 -8.23 2.09
CA ARG A 23 13.72 -9.29 1.87
C ARG A 23 14.71 -9.37 3.04
N THR A 24 15.64 -10.33 3.00
CA THR A 24 16.56 -10.68 4.11
C THR A 24 17.35 -9.52 4.73
N ARG A 25 17.44 -8.34 4.09
CA ARG A 25 18.04 -7.11 4.62
C ARG A 25 17.12 -5.88 4.57
N ASP A 26 15.89 -6.08 4.14
CA ASP A 26 14.89 -5.04 3.91
C ASP A 26 13.82 -5.19 5.00
N ARG A 27 13.06 -4.13 5.28
CA ARG A 27 12.05 -4.17 6.35
C ARG A 27 10.71 -4.55 5.74
N SER A 28 9.94 -5.40 6.41
CA SER A 28 8.51 -5.48 6.07
C SER A 28 7.79 -4.29 6.68
N GLU A 29 6.80 -3.74 5.98
CA GLU A 29 6.13 -2.51 6.38
C GLU A 29 4.62 -2.70 6.29
N LEU A 30 3.93 -2.42 7.39
CA LEU A 30 2.47 -2.37 7.49
C LEU A 30 2.02 -0.93 7.55
N ALA A 31 1.03 -0.58 6.72
CA ALA A 31 0.34 0.68 6.79
C ALA A 31 -1.18 0.47 6.86
N VAL A 32 -1.83 1.13 7.81
CA VAL A 32 -3.29 1.09 7.99
C VAL A 32 -3.85 2.51 7.89
N PHE A 33 -4.86 2.67 7.05
CA PHE A 33 -5.57 3.92 6.83
C PHE A 33 -7.05 3.75 7.06
N GLU A 34 -7.67 4.82 7.53
CA GLU A 34 -9.12 4.98 7.49
C GLU A 34 -9.49 5.84 6.28
N GLU A 35 -10.36 5.30 5.45
CA GLU A 35 -10.92 5.95 4.27
C GLU A 35 -12.32 6.50 4.59
N VAL A 36 -12.49 7.81 4.42
CA VAL A 36 -13.77 8.51 4.51
C VAL A 36 -13.93 9.34 3.23
N GLU A 37 -14.92 8.99 2.40
CA GLU A 37 -15.23 9.70 1.15
C GLU A 37 -14.00 9.90 0.23
N GLY A 38 -13.14 8.89 0.12
CA GLY A 38 -11.92 8.92 -0.69
C GLY A 38 -10.75 9.69 -0.07
N ARG A 39 -10.88 10.17 1.18
CA ARG A 39 -9.78 10.74 1.97
C ARG A 39 -9.22 9.69 2.93
N PHE A 40 -7.91 9.54 2.93
CA PHE A 40 -7.17 8.56 3.70
C PHE A 40 -6.48 9.21 4.89
N THR A 41 -6.81 8.76 6.11
CA THR A 41 -6.11 9.17 7.33
C THR A 41 -5.30 8.00 7.86
N CYS A 42 -3.99 8.19 7.99
CA CYS A 42 -3.11 7.16 8.55
C CYS A 42 -3.46 6.88 10.02
N ARG A 43 -3.76 5.62 10.34
CA ARG A 43 -4.06 5.15 11.69
C ARG A 43 -2.89 4.43 12.32
N MET A 44 -2.13 3.68 11.53
CA MET A 44 -0.97 2.92 11.97
C MET A 44 0.08 2.83 10.86
N LEU A 45 1.35 2.91 11.27
CA LEU A 45 2.50 2.47 10.48
C LEU A 45 3.37 1.59 11.38
N ARG A 46 3.77 0.41 10.90
CA ARG A 46 4.61 -0.50 11.67
C ARG A 46 5.67 -1.14 10.77
N SER A 47 6.91 -1.04 11.21
CA SER A 47 8.08 -1.63 10.55
C SER A 47 8.49 -2.92 11.26
N PHE A 48 8.84 -3.94 10.49
CA PHE A 48 9.32 -5.24 10.98
C PHE A 48 10.77 -5.42 10.54
N GLU A 49 11.70 -5.20 11.48
CA GLU A 49 13.14 -5.34 11.24
C GLU A 49 13.66 -6.56 11.97
N GLY A 50 14.22 -7.53 11.23
CA GLY A 50 14.73 -8.79 11.81
C GLY A 50 13.66 -9.70 12.41
N VAL A 51 12.38 -9.45 12.13
CA VAL A 51 11.25 -10.24 12.65
C VAL A 51 11.01 -11.47 11.75
N PRO A 52 10.94 -12.70 12.30
CA PRO A 52 10.62 -13.89 11.50
C PRO A 52 9.26 -13.80 10.78
N PHE A 53 9.14 -14.38 9.59
CA PHE A 53 7.89 -14.32 8.81
C PHE A 53 6.68 -14.88 9.55
N ALA A 54 6.86 -15.95 10.33
CA ALA A 54 5.78 -16.51 11.16
C ALA A 54 5.25 -15.50 12.19
N GLU A 55 6.12 -14.67 12.76
CA GLU A 55 5.73 -13.61 13.70
C GLU A 55 5.08 -12.43 12.98
N GLN A 56 5.56 -12.09 11.78
CA GLN A 56 4.91 -11.09 10.92
C GLN A 56 3.49 -11.53 10.56
N GLU A 57 3.31 -12.79 10.14
CA GLU A 57 2.00 -13.38 9.84
C GLU A 57 1.09 -13.37 11.07
N ALA A 58 1.58 -13.81 12.23
CA ALA A 58 0.82 -13.79 13.48
C ALA A 58 0.35 -12.37 13.85
N HIS A 59 1.18 -11.35 13.60
CA HIS A 59 0.80 -9.97 13.81
C HIS A 59 -0.32 -9.52 12.88
N LEU A 60 -0.24 -9.85 11.59
CA LEU A 60 -1.28 -9.53 10.60
C LEU A 60 -2.60 -10.25 10.92
N ARG A 61 -2.55 -11.53 11.32
CA ARG A 61 -3.73 -12.27 11.78
C ARG A 61 -4.41 -11.58 12.97
N ARG A 62 -3.62 -11.13 13.95
CA ARG A 62 -4.14 -10.37 15.10
C ARG A 62 -4.79 -9.05 14.65
N LEU A 63 -4.13 -8.30 13.77
CA LEU A 63 -4.70 -7.06 13.20
C LEU A 63 -6.07 -7.32 12.56
N LEU A 64 -6.16 -8.34 11.70
CA LEU A 64 -7.39 -8.73 10.98
C LEU A 64 -8.49 -9.26 11.92
N SER A 65 -8.12 -9.77 13.10
CA SER A 65 -9.07 -10.28 14.10
C SER A 65 -9.59 -9.19 15.04
N VAL A 66 -8.80 -8.14 15.26
CA VAL A 66 -9.14 -7.04 16.20
C VAL A 66 -9.81 -5.87 15.48
N LEU A 67 -9.40 -5.58 14.24
CA LEU A 67 -9.90 -4.44 13.49
C LEU A 67 -10.81 -4.89 12.34
N PRO A 68 -11.87 -4.13 12.03
CA PRO A 68 -12.72 -4.37 10.86
C PRO A 68 -12.01 -3.90 9.57
N VAL A 69 -10.85 -4.49 9.27
CA VAL A 69 -10.08 -4.21 8.04
C VAL A 69 -10.88 -4.73 6.86
N ALA A 70 -11.28 -3.83 5.98
CA ALA A 70 -12.09 -4.15 4.82
C ALA A 70 -11.26 -4.58 3.61
N ARG A 71 -9.97 -4.25 3.57
CA ARG A 71 -8.99 -4.81 2.63
C ARG A 71 -7.59 -4.76 3.23
N LEU A 72 -6.85 -5.86 3.12
CA LEU A 72 -5.39 -5.87 3.32
C LEU A 72 -4.73 -6.32 2.01
N SER A 73 -3.99 -5.43 1.35
CA SER A 73 -3.18 -5.81 0.18
C SER A 73 -1.78 -6.22 0.60
N VAL A 74 -1.34 -7.39 0.17
CA VAL A 74 -0.07 -8.00 0.58
C VAL A 74 0.81 -8.22 -0.64
N ASP A 75 2.07 -7.77 -0.60
CA ASP A 75 3.04 -8.19 -1.63
C ASP A 75 3.28 -9.69 -1.56
N LYS A 76 2.88 -10.41 -2.60
CA LYS A 76 3.15 -11.85 -2.73
C LYS A 76 4.44 -12.16 -3.49
N SER A 77 5.21 -11.14 -3.87
CA SER A 77 6.39 -11.32 -4.70
C SER A 77 7.54 -11.95 -3.91
N GLY A 78 8.22 -12.92 -4.53
CA GLY A 78 9.38 -13.59 -3.93
C GLY A 78 9.03 -14.28 -2.62
N ILE A 79 9.59 -13.79 -1.52
CA ILE A 79 9.45 -14.35 -0.16
C ILE A 79 8.08 -14.10 0.49
N GLY A 80 7.29 -13.16 -0.04
CA GLY A 80 5.96 -12.83 0.48
C GLY A 80 4.87 -13.84 0.11
N MET A 81 5.12 -14.71 -0.87
CA MET A 81 4.12 -15.61 -1.45
C MET A 81 3.42 -16.48 -0.40
N ASN A 82 4.18 -17.18 0.44
CA ASN A 82 3.61 -18.09 1.43
C ASN A 82 2.78 -17.35 2.49
N LEU A 83 3.28 -16.20 2.96
CA LEU A 83 2.57 -15.35 3.92
C LEU A 83 1.27 -14.82 3.33
N ALA A 84 1.29 -14.34 2.09
CA ALA A 84 0.11 -13.84 1.39
C ALA A 84 -0.94 -14.94 1.19
N GLU A 85 -0.52 -16.12 0.73
CA GLU A 85 -1.39 -17.29 0.53
C GLU A 85 -2.05 -17.75 1.84
N ASN A 86 -1.26 -17.85 2.93
CA ASN A 86 -1.79 -18.24 4.23
C ASN A 86 -2.85 -17.28 4.77
N LEU A 87 -2.61 -15.97 4.61
CA LEU A 87 -3.55 -14.95 5.05
C LEU A 87 -4.81 -14.95 4.19
N ALA A 88 -4.67 -15.04 2.86
CA ALA A 88 -5.81 -15.04 1.94
C ALA A 88 -6.71 -16.27 2.09
N ARG A 89 -6.15 -17.42 2.45
CA ARG A 89 -6.92 -18.63 2.78
C ARG A 89 -7.86 -18.42 3.97
N ASP A 90 -7.39 -17.72 4.99
CA ASP A 90 -8.09 -17.62 6.27
C ASP A 90 -8.91 -16.31 6.40
N PHE A 91 -8.59 -15.28 5.61
CA PHE A 91 -9.20 -13.94 5.64
C PHE A 91 -9.56 -13.47 4.22
N PRO A 92 -10.86 -13.51 3.83
CA PRO A 92 -11.27 -13.21 2.44
C PRO A 92 -11.05 -11.75 2.01
N GLN A 93 -10.84 -10.83 2.96
CA GLN A 93 -10.49 -9.43 2.67
C GLN A 93 -9.01 -9.23 2.30
N VAL A 94 -8.17 -10.27 2.39
CA VAL A 94 -6.76 -10.19 2.01
C VAL A 94 -6.66 -10.33 0.49
N VAL A 95 -5.92 -9.41 -0.13
CA VAL A 95 -5.69 -9.37 -1.57
C VAL A 95 -4.20 -9.55 -1.83
N GLU A 96 -3.86 -10.60 -2.56
CA GLU A 96 -2.49 -10.87 -2.95
C GLU A 96 -2.09 -10.02 -4.16
N GLU A 97 -1.07 -9.17 -4.02
CA GLU A 97 -0.63 -8.24 -5.06
C GLU A 97 0.75 -8.64 -5.61
N SER A 98 0.87 -8.62 -6.94
CA SER A 98 2.15 -8.88 -7.62
C SER A 98 2.85 -7.56 -7.97
N PHE A 99 4.10 -7.39 -7.54
CA PHE A 99 4.89 -6.16 -7.75
C PHE A 99 5.52 -6.08 -9.16
N THR A 100 4.69 -6.14 -10.20
CA THR A 100 5.14 -5.90 -11.58
C THR A 100 5.41 -4.42 -11.83
N ASN A 101 6.17 -4.09 -12.88
CA ASN A 101 6.44 -2.69 -13.25
C ASN A 101 5.14 -1.92 -13.52
N GLU A 102 4.19 -2.55 -14.20
CA GLU A 102 2.89 -1.99 -14.53
C GLU A 102 2.04 -1.74 -13.27
N ALA A 103 2.13 -2.63 -12.26
CA ALA A 103 1.47 -2.43 -10.98
C ALA A 103 2.07 -1.28 -10.18
N LYS A 104 3.40 -1.24 -10.08
CA LYS A 104 4.15 -0.16 -9.42
C LYS A 104 3.87 1.20 -10.03
N GLU A 105 3.86 1.31 -11.36
CA GLU A 105 3.54 2.55 -12.07
C GLU A 105 2.14 3.04 -11.74
N ARG A 106 1.15 2.14 -11.75
CA ARG A 106 -0.23 2.47 -11.41
C ARG A 106 -0.32 2.99 -9.97
N TRP A 107 0.19 2.23 -8.99
CA TRP A 107 0.09 2.60 -7.58
C TRP A 107 0.81 3.90 -7.27
N ALA A 108 2.02 4.10 -7.80
CA ALA A 108 2.76 5.34 -7.61
C ALA A 108 2.04 6.54 -8.24
N THR A 109 1.43 6.35 -9.41
CA THR A 109 0.67 7.41 -10.11
C THR A 109 -0.61 7.75 -9.37
N ASP A 110 -1.42 6.76 -8.96
CA ASP A 110 -2.64 6.97 -8.18
C ASP A 110 -2.33 7.65 -6.84
N PHE A 111 -1.30 7.18 -6.13
CA PHE A 111 -0.91 7.78 -4.86
C PHE A 111 -0.41 9.23 -5.02
N LYS A 112 0.34 9.53 -6.08
CA LYS A 112 0.73 10.92 -6.41
C LYS A 112 -0.50 11.82 -6.58
N ILE A 113 -1.55 11.34 -7.24
CA ILE A 113 -2.80 12.11 -7.42
C ILE A 113 -3.46 12.40 -6.07
N LEU A 114 -3.52 11.41 -5.17
CA LEU A 114 -4.07 11.60 -3.82
C LEU A 114 -3.27 12.66 -3.04
N LEU A 115 -1.93 12.62 -3.12
CA LEU A 115 -1.06 13.64 -2.50
C LEU A 115 -1.32 15.03 -3.07
N GLN A 116 -1.44 15.16 -4.40
CA GLN A 116 -1.71 16.45 -5.06
C GLN A 116 -3.06 17.05 -4.66
N ARG A 117 -4.07 16.19 -4.44
CA ARG A 117 -5.40 16.59 -3.97
C ARG A 117 -5.49 16.84 -2.47
N ARG A 118 -4.43 16.52 -1.72
CA ARG A 118 -4.39 16.56 -0.24
C ARG A 118 -5.41 15.61 0.39
N ASP A 119 -5.63 14.47 -0.27
CA ASP A 119 -6.56 13.44 0.19
C ASP A 119 -5.87 12.40 1.11
N VAL A 120 -4.58 12.57 1.43
CA VAL A 120 -3.85 11.68 2.35
C VAL A 120 -3.29 12.47 3.52
N THR A 121 -3.64 12.07 4.74
CA THR A 121 -3.05 12.55 5.98
C THR A 121 -2.06 11.53 6.52
N LEU A 122 -0.78 11.90 6.51
CA LEU A 122 0.35 11.08 6.98
C LEU A 122 0.98 11.69 8.23
N PRO A 123 1.60 10.88 9.11
CA PRO A 123 2.43 11.40 10.18
C PRO A 123 3.66 12.12 9.61
N ARG A 124 4.13 13.16 10.31
CA ARG A 124 5.37 13.87 9.95
C ARG A 124 6.61 13.09 10.38
N GLN A 125 6.81 11.91 9.79
CA GLN A 125 8.00 11.08 10.00
C GLN A 125 9.04 11.33 8.92
N ARG A 126 10.26 11.73 9.32
CA ARG A 126 11.35 12.07 8.39
C ARG A 126 11.69 10.90 7.45
N GLU A 127 11.67 9.68 7.95
CA GLU A 127 11.94 8.47 7.16
C GLU A 127 10.89 8.26 6.07
N LEU A 128 9.60 8.28 6.42
CA LEU A 128 8.50 8.15 5.45
C LEU A 128 8.57 9.23 4.38
N VAL A 129 8.77 10.49 4.79
CA VAL A 129 8.94 11.62 3.86
C VAL A 129 10.13 11.38 2.92
N GLY A 130 11.26 10.91 3.47
CA GLY A 130 12.44 10.56 2.70
C GLY A 130 12.16 9.46 1.66
N GLN A 131 11.44 8.41 2.04
CA GLN A 131 11.06 7.32 1.13
C GLN A 131 10.09 7.80 0.04
N ILE A 132 9.11 8.65 0.36
CA ILE A 132 8.21 9.23 -0.64
C ILE A 132 9.00 10.05 -1.68
N HIS A 133 9.98 10.85 -1.24
CA HIS A 133 10.81 11.65 -2.15
C HIS A 133 11.83 10.84 -2.95
N SER A 134 12.20 9.64 -2.50
CA SER A 134 13.20 8.79 -3.17
C SER A 134 12.63 8.01 -4.35
N ILE A 135 11.31 7.85 -4.45
CA ILE A 135 10.66 7.18 -5.59
C ILE A 135 10.83 8.00 -6.86
N LYS A 136 11.51 7.41 -7.86
CA LYS A 136 11.73 8.03 -9.17
C LYS A 136 11.10 7.21 -10.28
N ARG A 137 10.44 7.90 -11.20
CA ARG A 137 10.06 7.35 -12.49
C ARG A 137 11.30 7.19 -13.36
N ARG A 138 11.54 6.01 -13.90
CA ARG A 138 12.61 5.70 -14.86
C ARG A 138 12.01 5.07 -16.11
N VAL A 139 12.60 5.36 -17.26
CA VAL A 139 12.30 4.66 -18.51
C VAL A 139 13.41 3.65 -18.75
N LEU A 140 13.05 2.38 -18.84
CA LEU A 140 13.98 1.28 -19.09
C LEU A 140 14.39 1.26 -20.58
N PRO A 141 15.52 0.61 -20.93
CA PRO A 141 15.93 0.46 -22.33
C PRO A 141 14.87 -0.22 -23.22
N SER A 142 14.01 -1.04 -22.62
CA SER A 142 12.86 -1.66 -23.28
C SER A 142 11.69 -0.72 -23.59
N GLY A 143 11.79 0.57 -23.21
CA GLY A 143 10.72 1.56 -23.30
C GLY A 143 9.69 1.48 -22.16
N LYS A 144 9.73 0.43 -21.34
CA LYS A 144 8.84 0.29 -20.17
C LYS A 144 9.17 1.31 -19.09
N VAL A 145 8.15 1.78 -18.39
CA VAL A 145 8.31 2.64 -17.20
C VAL A 145 8.53 1.76 -15.97
N SER A 146 9.42 2.20 -15.10
CA SER A 146 9.61 1.64 -13.76
C SER A 146 9.56 2.75 -12.72
N PHE A 147 9.11 2.39 -11.52
CA PHE A 147 9.19 3.24 -10.34
C PHE A 147 10.03 2.53 -9.30
N ASP A 148 11.17 3.11 -8.99
CA ASP A 148 12.13 2.54 -8.05
C ASP A 148 12.67 3.65 -7.14
N ALA A 149 13.05 3.25 -5.92
CA ALA A 149 13.82 4.10 -5.04
C ALA A 149 15.16 4.46 -5.69
N GLU A 150 15.61 5.69 -5.49
CA GLU A 150 16.97 6.08 -5.87
C GLU A 150 17.99 5.19 -5.15
N ARG A 151 18.83 4.49 -5.94
CA ARG A 151 19.85 3.55 -5.45
C ARG A 151 20.87 4.30 -4.59
N THR A 152 20.59 4.37 -3.31
CA THR A 152 21.49 4.85 -2.26
C THR A 152 21.63 3.73 -1.24
N ASN A 153 22.74 3.68 -0.51
CA ASN A 153 22.98 2.70 0.56
C ASN A 153 21.96 2.75 1.72
N ARG A 154 20.90 3.58 1.64
CA ARG A 154 19.89 3.83 2.67
C ARG A 154 18.44 3.64 2.23
N GLY A 155 18.16 3.29 0.96
CA GLY A 155 16.84 3.55 0.38
C GLY A 155 16.03 2.33 0.00
N HIS A 156 15.63 1.49 0.96
CA HIS A 156 14.44 0.67 0.72
C HIS A 156 13.21 1.58 0.82
N ALA A 157 12.30 1.49 -0.15
CA ALA A 157 11.08 2.29 -0.19
C ALA A 157 9.86 1.49 0.30
N ASP A 158 10.11 0.51 1.15
CA ASP A 158 9.12 -0.47 1.59
C ASP A 158 7.92 0.22 2.27
N LYS A 159 8.17 1.29 3.04
CA LYS A 159 7.13 2.04 3.73
C LYS A 159 6.28 2.85 2.75
N PHE A 160 6.89 3.36 1.66
CA PHE A 160 6.13 3.97 0.57
C PHE A 160 5.21 2.95 -0.10
N TRP A 161 5.70 1.74 -0.40
CA TRP A 161 4.91 0.72 -1.06
C TRP A 161 3.78 0.20 -0.18
N ALA A 162 4.02 -0.01 1.12
CA ALA A 162 2.96 -0.35 2.08
C ALA A 162 1.86 0.72 2.09
N VAL A 163 2.22 2.02 2.07
CA VAL A 163 1.25 3.13 1.99
C VAL A 163 0.51 3.14 0.65
N ALA A 164 1.21 2.93 -0.46
CA ALA A 164 0.60 2.91 -1.79
C ALA A 164 -0.37 1.73 -1.97
N LEU A 165 -0.03 0.56 -1.45
CA LEU A 165 -0.91 -0.62 -1.37
C LEU A 165 -2.14 -0.35 -0.50
N ALA A 166 -1.98 0.34 0.63
CA ALA A 166 -3.11 0.68 1.49
C ALA A 166 -4.07 1.65 0.79
N CYS A 167 -3.54 2.69 0.15
CA CYS A 167 -4.32 3.76 -0.47
C CYS A 167 -4.75 3.47 -1.93
N GLN A 168 -4.51 2.27 -2.46
CA GLN A 168 -4.85 1.97 -3.85
C GLN A 168 -6.37 1.99 -4.07
N LYS A 169 -6.78 2.40 -5.27
CA LYS A 169 -8.17 2.30 -5.70
C LYS A 169 -8.58 0.84 -5.82
N GLU A 170 -9.74 0.52 -5.29
CA GLU A 170 -10.29 -0.82 -5.44
C GLU A 170 -10.85 -1.00 -6.84
N ARG A 171 -10.50 -2.13 -7.45
CA ARG A 171 -11.14 -2.57 -8.68
C ARG A 171 -12.55 -3.00 -8.32
N THR A 172 -13.52 -2.14 -8.54
CA THR A 172 -14.91 -2.58 -8.61
C THR A 172 -15.00 -3.58 -9.75
N THR A 173 -15.57 -4.76 -9.52
CA THR A 173 -15.89 -5.76 -10.56
C THR A 173 -17.00 -5.30 -11.52
N GLY A 174 -17.28 -4.00 -11.58
CA GLY A 174 -17.97 -3.39 -12.70
C GLY A 174 -16.95 -3.13 -13.80
N GLY A 175 -17.16 -3.74 -14.97
CA GLY A 175 -16.35 -3.51 -16.15
C GLY A 175 -16.16 -2.01 -16.45
N PRO A 176 -15.22 -1.65 -17.34
CA PRO A 176 -14.90 -0.25 -17.60
C PRO A 176 -16.19 0.51 -17.87
N ARG A 177 -16.49 1.52 -17.03
CA ARG A 177 -17.47 2.54 -17.40
C ARG A 177 -16.91 3.14 -18.68
N ILE A 178 -17.52 2.81 -19.81
CA ILE A 178 -17.26 3.47 -21.08
C ILE A 178 -17.57 4.93 -20.80
N GLY A 179 -16.52 5.71 -20.54
CA GLY A 179 -16.63 7.15 -20.44
C GLY A 179 -16.97 7.61 -21.83
N GLU A 180 -18.24 7.93 -22.07
CA GLU A 180 -18.60 8.71 -23.25
C GLU A 180 -17.82 10.02 -23.17
N ILE A 181 -16.82 10.17 -24.03
CA ILE A 181 -16.16 11.45 -24.27
C ILE A 181 -17.15 12.27 -25.10
N GLY A 182 -18.06 12.95 -24.43
CA GLY A 182 -18.95 13.93 -25.07
C GLY A 182 -18.13 15.13 -25.51
N VAL A 183 -17.81 15.21 -26.81
CA VAL A 183 -17.27 16.44 -27.40
C VAL A 183 -18.45 17.33 -27.76
N ARG A 184 -18.58 18.47 -27.06
CA ARG A 184 -19.52 19.52 -27.45
C ARG A 184 -18.82 20.43 -28.44
N VAL A 185 -19.06 20.22 -29.73
CA VAL A 185 -18.66 21.18 -30.77
C VAL A 185 -19.68 22.32 -30.75
N ILE A 186 -19.22 23.52 -30.38
CA ILE A 186 -20.02 24.74 -30.49
C ILE A 186 -19.75 25.30 -31.89
N GLY A 187 -20.77 25.29 -32.73
CA GLY A 187 -20.88 26.07 -33.96
C GLY A 187 -22.00 27.09 -33.81
#